data_AF-C5KZS1-F1
#
_entry.id   AF-C5KZS1-F1
#
_cell.length_a   1.000
_cell.length_b   1.000
_cell.length_c   1.000
_cell.angle_alpha   90.00
_cell.angle_beta   90.00
_cell.angle_gamma   90.00
#
_symmetry.space_group_name_H-M   'P 1'
#
loop_
_entity.id
_entity.type
_entity.pdbx_description
1 polymer ?
#
loop_
_entity_poly.entity_id
_entity_poly.type
_entity_poly.pdbx_seq_one_letter_code
_entity_poly.pdbx_strand_id
1 'polypeptide(L)'
;MCALKALGVEFIVAAYEADAQLGYMYSAGLVDAVISEDSDVLPYGCKVMIAKLDQAGDCQVVDISWALKGGSKLKEKSNEQEDQRLSFRELRNKYGADLANLRDWTKEMFIDACVLAGCDYSHACNLSGMGIKTAMKLVNKYRDWQRTLRALKIEDKFRKQLAYEKCAIGFPAFETFRKNFELARAVFFFHRVFDPRTKRCITMTEDTRCERISSARI
;
A
#
# COMPACT_ATOMS: atom_id res chain seq x y z
N MET A 1 27.50 -6.69 -8.06
CA MET A 1 28.22 -5.83 -7.09
C MET A 1 29.52 -5.25 -7.66
N CYS A 2 30.45 -6.04 -8.22
CA CYS A 2 31.75 -5.51 -8.68
C CYS A 2 31.64 -4.43 -9.77
N ALA A 3 30.71 -4.58 -10.73
CA ALA A 3 30.47 -3.57 -11.75
C ALA A 3 30.01 -2.22 -11.16
N LEU A 4 29.05 -2.24 -10.23
CA LEU A 4 28.57 -1.04 -9.53
C LEU A 4 29.69 -0.37 -8.72
N LYS A 5 30.51 -1.15 -8.01
CA LYS A 5 31.68 -0.64 -7.28
C LYS A 5 32.68 0.03 -8.20
N ALA A 6 32.97 -0.58 -9.37
CA ALA A 6 33.90 -0.02 -10.35
C ALA A 6 33.40 1.32 -10.93
N LEU A 7 32.08 1.49 -11.04
CA LEU A 7 31.44 2.71 -11.53
C LEU A 7 31.17 3.75 -10.42
N GLY A 8 31.53 3.47 -9.16
CA GLY A 8 31.23 4.35 -8.03
C GLY A 8 29.73 4.50 -7.72
N VAL A 9 28.91 3.54 -8.17
CA VAL A 9 27.45 3.55 -7.94
C VAL A 9 27.16 2.90 -6.59
N GLU A 10 26.47 3.65 -5.73
CA GLU A 10 26.02 3.16 -4.43
C GLU A 10 24.95 2.07 -4.60
N PHE A 11 25.01 1.05 -3.73
CA PHE A 11 23.99 0.00 -3.71
C PHE A 11 23.74 -0.44 -2.27
N ILE A 12 22.50 -0.87 -2.03
CA ILE A 12 22.06 -1.48 -0.78
C ILE A 12 21.44 -2.82 -1.14
N VAL A 13 21.71 -3.84 -0.33
CA VAL A 13 20.99 -5.11 -0.40
C VAL A 13 19.84 -5.02 0.60
N ALA A 14 18.61 -5.15 0.10
CA ALA A 14 17.43 -5.18 0.97
C ALA A 14 17.54 -6.33 1.98
N ALA A 15 16.98 -6.14 3.17
CA ALA A 15 16.96 -7.19 4.19
C ALA A 15 16.11 -8.39 3.75
N TYR A 16 15.03 -8.11 3.00
CA TYR A 16 14.11 -9.08 2.40
C TYR A 16 13.75 -8.58 1.00
N GLU A 17 12.60 -7.93 0.82
CA GLU A 17 12.14 -7.47 -0.50
C GLU A 17 12.62 -6.08 -0.87
N ALA A 18 12.95 -5.91 -2.16
CA ALA A 18 13.41 -4.64 -2.70
C ALA A 18 12.30 -3.58 -2.68
N ASP A 19 11.04 -3.95 -2.93
CA ASP A 19 9.92 -2.99 -2.98
C ASP A 19 9.67 -2.32 -1.63
N ALA A 20 9.72 -3.12 -0.56
CA ALA A 20 9.67 -2.63 0.81
C ALA A 20 10.85 -1.69 1.12
N GLN A 21 12.07 -2.08 0.72
CA GLN A 21 13.27 -1.27 0.93
C GLN A 21 13.20 0.07 0.17
N LEU A 22 12.75 0.06 -1.09
CA LEU A 22 12.59 1.24 -1.92
C LEU A 22 11.50 2.18 -1.37
N GLY A 23 10.35 1.61 -0.97
CA GLY A 23 9.29 2.37 -0.31
C GLY A 23 9.73 3.02 1.01
N TYR A 24 10.58 2.33 1.79
CA TYR A 24 11.21 2.90 2.98
C TYR A 24 12.17 4.04 2.61
N MET A 25 13.07 3.84 1.65
CA MET A 25 14.04 4.87 1.25
C MET A 25 13.34 6.15 0.78
N TYR A 26 12.26 6.01 -0.01
CA TYR A 26 11.42 7.13 -0.41
C TYR A 26 10.77 7.81 0.81
N SER A 27 10.11 7.04 1.67
CA SER A 27 9.40 7.58 2.84
C SER A 27 10.32 8.23 3.86
N ALA A 28 11.57 7.76 3.97
CA ALA A 28 12.61 8.29 4.84
C ALA A 28 13.33 9.52 4.29
N GLY A 29 12.99 9.96 3.06
CA GLY A 29 13.64 11.09 2.38
C GLY A 29 15.07 10.81 1.94
N LEU A 30 15.40 9.54 1.68
CA LEU A 30 16.71 9.13 1.16
C LEU A 30 16.78 9.19 -0.37
N VAL A 31 15.62 9.12 -1.05
CA VAL A 31 15.49 9.22 -2.51
C VAL A 31 14.23 10.00 -2.87
N ASP A 32 14.25 10.67 -4.02
CA ASP A 32 13.13 11.50 -4.50
C ASP A 32 12.14 10.75 -5.40
N ALA A 33 12.54 9.60 -5.95
CA ALA A 33 11.72 8.75 -6.81
C ALA A 33 12.22 7.30 -6.78
N VAL A 34 11.37 6.36 -7.18
CA VAL A 34 11.71 4.93 -7.31
C VAL A 34 11.53 4.50 -8.75
N ILE A 35 12.55 3.90 -9.36
CA ILE A 35 12.43 3.25 -10.66
C ILE A 35 12.09 1.77 -10.40
N SER A 36 10.93 1.32 -10.87
CA SER A 36 10.50 -0.09 -10.79
C SER A 36 9.42 -0.38 -11.83
N GLU A 37 9.35 -1.62 -12.28
CA GLU A 37 8.18 -2.12 -13.05
C GLU A 37 7.07 -2.63 -12.12
N ASP A 38 7.38 -2.88 -10.85
CA ASP A 38 6.44 -3.39 -9.87
C ASP A 38 5.74 -2.26 -9.13
N SER A 39 4.41 -2.24 -9.20
CA SER A 39 3.57 -1.23 -8.55
C SER A 39 3.45 -1.42 -7.05
N ASP A 40 3.93 -2.53 -6.47
CA ASP A 40 3.86 -2.81 -5.03
C ASP A 40 4.68 -1.82 -4.19
N VAL A 41 5.59 -1.04 -4.81
CA VAL A 41 6.25 0.09 -4.15
C VAL A 41 5.28 1.18 -3.68
N LEU A 42 4.11 1.32 -4.33
CA LEU A 42 3.10 2.33 -3.99
C LEU A 42 2.44 2.07 -2.62
N PRO A 43 1.88 0.88 -2.31
CA PRO A 43 1.35 0.60 -0.98
C PRO A 43 2.42 0.64 0.11
N TYR A 44 3.69 0.40 -0.23
CA TYR A 44 4.83 0.62 0.68
C TYR A 44 5.08 2.10 1.01
N GLY A 45 4.59 3.03 0.21
CA GLY A 45 4.60 4.47 0.49
C GLY A 45 5.37 5.30 -0.52
N CYS A 46 5.93 4.69 -1.57
CA CYS A 46 6.45 5.45 -2.70
C CYS A 46 5.31 6.25 -3.36
N LYS A 47 5.50 7.56 -3.54
CA LYS A 47 4.50 8.42 -4.22
C LYS A 47 4.90 8.80 -5.64
N VAL A 48 6.19 8.67 -5.98
CA VAL A 48 6.73 8.99 -7.30
C VAL A 48 7.48 7.77 -7.81
N MET A 49 6.80 7.00 -8.64
CA MET A 49 7.32 5.79 -9.27
C MET A 49 7.56 6.06 -10.76
N ILE A 50 8.70 5.62 -11.26
CA ILE A 50 9.10 5.67 -12.67
C ILE A 50 9.08 4.23 -13.18
N ALA A 51 8.24 3.97 -14.18
CA ALA A 51 8.07 2.66 -14.81
C ALA A 51 8.38 2.74 -16.31
N LYS A 52 8.60 1.60 -16.95
CA LYS A 52 8.88 1.44 -18.38
C LYS A 52 10.04 2.33 -18.84
N LEU A 53 11.08 2.47 -18.02
CA LEU A 53 12.28 3.21 -18.37
C LEU A 53 13.08 2.41 -19.41
N ASP A 54 13.25 2.96 -20.60
CA ASP A 54 14.03 2.33 -21.65
C ASP A 54 15.49 2.85 -21.70
N GLN A 55 16.27 2.35 -22.66
CA GLN A 55 17.68 2.72 -22.83
C GLN A 55 17.87 4.14 -23.39
N ALA A 56 16.85 4.71 -24.03
CA ALA A 56 16.86 6.09 -24.51
C ALA A 56 16.51 7.09 -23.40
N GLY A 57 15.92 6.61 -22.30
CA GLY A 57 15.50 7.40 -21.15
C GLY A 57 14.00 7.73 -21.16
N ASP A 58 13.23 7.20 -22.12
CA ASP A 58 11.79 7.36 -22.14
C ASP A 58 11.17 6.52 -21.02
N CYS A 59 10.16 7.07 -20.33
CA CYS A 59 9.53 6.42 -19.18
C CYS A 59 8.09 6.88 -18.93
N GLN A 60 7.40 6.18 -18.03
CA GLN A 60 6.09 6.53 -17.50
C GLN A 60 6.20 6.88 -16.02
N VAL A 61 5.77 8.09 -15.64
CA VAL A 61 5.80 8.54 -14.25
C VAL A 61 4.43 8.40 -13.62
N VAL A 62 4.36 7.68 -12.51
CA VAL A 62 3.20 7.59 -11.62
C VAL A 62 3.46 8.47 -10.41
N ASP A 63 2.79 9.63 -10.36
CA ASP A 63 2.85 10.56 -9.23
C ASP A 63 1.50 10.63 -8.50
N ILE A 64 1.50 10.15 -7.26
CA ILE A 64 0.35 10.17 -6.34
C ILE A 64 0.60 11.08 -5.13
N SER A 65 1.49 12.07 -5.24
CA SER A 65 1.81 13.02 -4.15
C SER A 65 0.60 13.86 -3.71
N TRP A 66 -0.39 14.01 -4.59
CA TRP A 66 -1.68 14.63 -4.33
C TRP A 66 -2.65 13.72 -3.53
N ALA A 67 -2.41 12.41 -3.51
CA ALA A 67 -3.25 11.42 -2.85
C ALA A 67 -2.90 11.22 -1.37
N LEU A 68 -3.74 10.45 -0.69
CA LEU A 68 -3.55 9.91 0.65
C LEU A 68 -3.44 10.96 1.78
N LYS A 69 -4.24 12.04 1.69
CA LYS A 69 -4.26 13.16 2.66
C LYS A 69 -5.32 12.99 3.76
N GLY A 70 -6.06 11.88 3.80
CA GLY A 70 -7.21 11.65 4.68
C GLY A 70 -6.92 11.46 6.18
N GLY A 71 -5.65 11.48 6.61
CA GLY A 71 -5.23 11.32 8.01
C GLY A 71 -4.66 12.58 8.67
N SER A 72 -4.34 13.61 7.87
CA SER A 72 -3.92 14.91 8.39
C SER A 72 -5.14 15.66 8.92
N LYS A 73 -5.43 15.53 10.21
CA LYS A 73 -6.10 16.65 10.90
C LYS A 73 -5.24 17.89 10.63
N LEU A 74 -5.83 18.86 9.94
CA LEU A 74 -5.27 20.19 9.72
C LEU A 74 -4.67 20.71 11.04
N LYS A 75 -3.35 20.61 11.19
CA LYS A 75 -2.63 21.69 11.87
C LYS A 75 -2.42 22.72 10.79
N GLU A 76 -3.43 23.58 10.63
CA GLU A 76 -3.22 24.90 10.06
C GLU A 76 -2.17 25.59 10.93
N LYS A 77 -0.93 25.57 10.46
CA LYS A 77 0.01 26.65 10.67
C LYS A 77 0.55 27.03 9.30
N SER A 78 -0.12 28.04 8.74
CA SER A 78 0.44 29.15 7.98
C SER A 78 1.91 28.98 7.57
N ASN A 79 2.14 28.74 6.29
CA ASN A 79 2.92 29.65 5.47
C ASN A 79 2.45 29.53 4.03
N GLU A 80 2.08 30.67 3.48
CA GLU A 80 1.72 30.90 2.09
C GLU A 80 2.95 30.63 1.21
N GLN A 81 3.13 29.38 0.81
CA GLN A 81 3.71 29.07 -0.48
C GLN A 81 2.57 28.45 -1.28
N GLU A 82 2.20 29.10 -2.38
CA GLU A 82 1.06 28.75 -3.25
C GLU A 82 0.93 27.24 -3.42
N ASP A 83 0.04 26.66 -2.62
CA ASP A 83 -0.29 25.25 -2.69
C ASP A 83 -1.05 25.09 -4.01
N GLN A 84 -0.32 24.70 -5.06
CA GLN A 84 -0.87 24.34 -6.36
C GLN A 84 -1.66 23.03 -6.25
N ARG A 85 -2.56 22.93 -5.26
CA ARG A 85 -3.40 21.77 -4.98
C ARG A 85 -4.51 21.73 -6.00
N LEU A 86 -4.46 20.71 -6.85
CA LEU A 86 -5.57 20.35 -7.72
C LEU A 86 -6.84 20.19 -6.87
N SER A 87 -7.87 20.93 -7.23
CA SER A 87 -9.21 20.78 -6.68
C SER A 87 -9.72 19.36 -6.95
N PHE A 88 -10.67 18.89 -6.13
CA PHE A 88 -11.29 17.58 -6.36
C PHE A 88 -11.93 17.47 -7.75
N ARG A 89 -12.44 18.59 -8.29
CA ARG A 89 -12.98 18.67 -9.65
C ARG A 89 -11.90 18.43 -10.70
N GLU A 90 -10.72 19.03 -10.55
CA GLU A 90 -9.60 18.82 -11.47
C GLU A 90 -9.06 17.39 -11.40
N LEU A 91 -8.92 16.83 -10.18
CA LEU A 91 -8.53 15.44 -9.99
C LEU A 91 -9.53 14.48 -10.65
N ARG A 92 -10.83 14.73 -10.48
CA ARG A 92 -11.88 13.94 -11.12
C ARG A 92 -11.84 14.04 -12.64
N ASN A 93 -11.60 15.22 -13.19
CA ASN A 93 -11.48 15.40 -14.63
C ASN A 93 -10.25 14.70 -15.20
N LYS A 94 -9.13 14.72 -14.47
CA LYS A 94 -7.86 14.14 -14.90
C LYS A 94 -7.80 12.62 -14.74
N TYR A 95 -8.27 12.08 -13.61
CA TYR A 95 -8.09 10.68 -13.23
C TYR A 95 -9.40 9.90 -13.08
N GLY A 96 -10.55 10.56 -13.20
CA GLY A 96 -11.86 9.95 -12.95
C GLY A 96 -12.27 9.94 -11.48
N ALA A 97 -13.53 9.60 -11.23
CA ALA A 97 -14.13 9.69 -9.89
C ALA A 97 -13.49 8.72 -8.87
N ASP A 98 -13.19 7.48 -9.29
CA ASP A 98 -12.64 6.46 -8.40
C ASP A 98 -11.25 6.89 -7.87
N LEU A 99 -10.37 7.39 -8.75
CA LEU A 99 -9.03 7.84 -8.37
C LEU A 99 -9.04 9.18 -7.63
N ALA A 100 -9.93 10.12 -7.97
CA ALA A 100 -10.03 11.40 -7.26
C ALA A 100 -10.30 11.21 -5.75
N ASN A 101 -11.03 10.16 -5.37
CA ASN A 101 -11.28 9.82 -3.96
C ASN A 101 -10.00 9.54 -3.18
N LEU A 102 -8.92 9.08 -3.84
CA LEU A 102 -7.64 8.81 -3.19
C LEU A 102 -7.07 10.04 -2.48
N ARG A 103 -7.44 11.26 -2.89
CA ARG A 103 -7.06 12.50 -2.20
C ARG A 103 -7.37 12.43 -0.71
N ASP A 104 -8.56 11.97 -0.37
CA ASP A 104 -9.07 11.99 1.00
C ASP A 104 -8.95 10.62 1.68
N TRP A 105 -8.18 9.68 1.11
CA TRP A 105 -7.90 8.38 1.73
C TRP A 105 -6.73 8.45 2.69
N THR A 106 -6.63 7.50 3.61
CA THR A 106 -5.41 7.28 4.40
C THR A 106 -4.52 6.23 3.72
N LYS A 107 -3.25 6.12 4.13
CA LYS A 107 -2.35 5.06 3.63
C LYS A 107 -2.92 3.68 3.93
N GLU A 108 -3.52 3.50 5.10
CA GLU A 108 -4.15 2.25 5.52
C GLU A 108 -5.27 1.85 4.56
N MET A 109 -6.15 2.79 4.20
CA MET A 109 -7.21 2.51 3.22
C MET A 109 -6.65 2.09 1.86
N PHE A 110 -5.57 2.72 1.42
CA PHE A 110 -4.95 2.36 0.15
C PHE A 110 -4.36 0.93 0.17
N ILE A 111 -3.67 0.59 1.26
CA ILE A 111 -3.19 -0.78 1.51
C ILE A 111 -4.38 -1.76 1.56
N ASP A 112 -5.46 -1.43 2.27
CA ASP A 112 -6.66 -2.27 2.35
C ASP A 112 -7.21 -2.59 0.96
N ALA A 113 -7.24 -1.61 0.06
CA ALA A 113 -7.71 -1.79 -1.32
C ALA A 113 -6.75 -2.66 -2.15
N CYS A 114 -5.44 -2.47 -2.01
CA CYS A 114 -4.44 -3.28 -2.71
C CYS A 114 -4.49 -4.74 -2.25
N VAL A 115 -4.54 -4.98 -0.93
CA VAL A 115 -4.63 -6.34 -0.39
C VAL A 115 -5.94 -7.02 -0.79
N LEU A 116 -7.08 -6.31 -0.77
CA LEU A 116 -8.35 -6.87 -1.25
C LEU A 116 -8.31 -7.20 -2.74
N ALA A 117 -7.67 -6.36 -3.55
CA ALA A 117 -7.55 -6.59 -4.99
C ALA A 117 -6.66 -7.79 -5.35
N GLY A 118 -5.86 -8.26 -4.39
CA GLY A 118 -4.85 -9.29 -4.56
C GLY A 118 -3.45 -8.68 -4.62
N CYS A 119 -2.57 -9.18 -3.75
CA CYS A 119 -1.12 -8.98 -3.75
C CYS A 119 -0.40 -10.32 -3.47
N ASP A 120 0.93 -10.33 -3.53
CA ASP A 120 1.73 -11.55 -3.29
C ASP A 120 1.56 -12.13 -1.88
N TYR A 121 1.18 -11.32 -0.89
CA TYR A 121 0.92 -11.82 0.47
C TYR A 121 -0.50 -12.39 0.67
N SER A 122 -1.37 -12.28 -0.34
CA SER A 122 -2.82 -12.54 -0.23
C SER A 122 -3.26 -13.90 -0.79
N HIS A 123 -2.34 -14.83 -1.04
CA HIS A 123 -2.63 -16.12 -1.72
C HIS A 123 -3.80 -16.92 -1.12
N ALA A 124 -4.06 -16.78 0.19
CA ALA A 124 -5.15 -17.45 0.90
C ALA A 124 -6.34 -16.51 1.28
N CYS A 125 -6.42 -15.32 0.69
CA CYS A 125 -7.53 -14.36 0.82
C CYS A 125 -7.93 -13.69 -0.50
N ASN A 126 -7.80 -14.39 -1.64
CA ASN A 126 -8.29 -13.92 -2.92
C ASN A 126 -9.76 -14.29 -3.16
N LEU A 127 -10.56 -13.32 -3.59
CA LEU A 127 -11.97 -13.51 -3.95
C LEU A 127 -12.16 -13.36 -5.45
N SER A 128 -12.80 -14.35 -6.07
CA SER A 128 -13.12 -14.28 -7.50
C SER A 128 -14.04 -13.10 -7.78
N GLY A 129 -13.64 -12.27 -8.76
CA GLY A 129 -14.33 -11.03 -9.10
C GLY A 129 -14.00 -9.82 -8.21
N MET A 130 -12.98 -9.93 -7.35
CA MET A 130 -12.43 -8.81 -6.57
C MET A 130 -11.19 -8.23 -7.24
N GLY A 131 -11.38 -7.27 -8.14
CA GLY A 131 -10.29 -6.47 -8.70
C GLY A 131 -10.17 -5.10 -8.06
N ILE A 132 -9.11 -4.35 -8.39
CA ILE A 132 -8.80 -3.06 -7.76
C ILE A 132 -9.96 -2.06 -7.78
N LYS A 133 -10.72 -1.96 -8.87
CA LYS A 133 -11.90 -1.06 -8.93
C LYS A 133 -12.99 -1.45 -7.92
N THR A 134 -13.23 -2.75 -7.74
CA THR A 134 -14.22 -3.24 -6.77
C THR A 134 -13.73 -3.04 -5.35
N ALA A 135 -12.47 -3.39 -5.07
CA ALA A 135 -11.83 -3.16 -3.80
C ALA A 135 -11.88 -1.68 -3.40
N MET A 136 -11.52 -0.79 -4.33
CA MET A 136 -11.56 0.65 -4.10
C MET A 136 -12.96 1.17 -3.79
N LYS A 137 -14.00 0.70 -4.51
CA LYS A 137 -15.39 1.09 -4.23
C LYS A 137 -15.83 0.68 -2.83
N LEU A 138 -15.49 -0.54 -2.40
CA LEU A 138 -15.83 -1.05 -1.08
C LEU A 138 -15.11 -0.27 0.02
N VAL A 139 -13.79 -0.08 -0.11
CA VAL A 139 -12.99 0.69 0.85
C VAL A 139 -13.45 2.15 0.93
N ASN A 140 -13.78 2.77 -0.22
CA ASN A 140 -14.32 4.13 -0.22
C ASN A 140 -15.66 4.23 0.52
N LYS A 141 -16.53 3.22 0.36
CA LYS A 141 -17.86 3.19 0.97
C LYS A 141 -17.81 3.00 2.48
N TYR A 142 -16.97 2.07 2.95
CA TYR A 142 -16.97 1.66 4.37
C TYR A 142 -15.91 2.38 5.21
N ARG A 143 -14.84 2.89 4.57
CA ARG A 143 -13.75 3.69 5.19
C ARG A 143 -13.00 3.00 6.34
N ASP A 144 -13.27 1.71 6.55
CA ASP A 144 -12.73 0.87 7.61
C ASP A 144 -12.71 -0.58 7.12
N TRP A 145 -11.58 -1.26 7.28
CA TRP A 145 -11.40 -2.61 6.76
C TRP A 145 -12.32 -3.62 7.44
N GLN A 146 -12.57 -3.51 8.75
CA GLN A 146 -13.43 -4.46 9.47
C GLN A 146 -14.90 -4.34 9.03
N ARG A 147 -15.38 -3.12 8.79
CA ARG A 147 -16.69 -2.87 8.18
C ARG A 147 -16.74 -3.37 6.74
N THR A 148 -15.66 -3.17 5.98
CA THR A 148 -15.54 -3.67 4.60
C THR A 148 -15.67 -5.20 4.55
N LEU A 149 -14.93 -5.93 5.39
CA LEU A 149 -14.99 -7.39 5.43
C LEU A 149 -16.36 -7.91 5.87
N ARG A 150 -17.01 -7.25 6.85
CA ARG A 150 -18.37 -7.60 7.26
C ARG A 150 -19.38 -7.42 6.13
N ALA A 151 -19.21 -6.38 5.30
CA ALA A 151 -20.05 -6.17 4.14
C ALA A 151 -19.86 -7.25 3.06
N LEU A 152 -18.63 -7.73 2.85
CA LEU A 152 -18.36 -8.85 1.91
C LEU A 152 -19.11 -10.13 2.30
N LYS A 153 -19.30 -10.38 3.59
CA LYS A 153 -20.04 -11.56 4.09
C LYS A 153 -21.52 -11.54 3.70
N ILE A 154 -22.11 -10.36 3.53
CA ILE A 154 -23.53 -10.21 3.20
C ILE A 154 -23.78 -9.94 1.71
N GLU A 155 -22.76 -9.50 0.97
CA GLU A 155 -22.87 -9.23 -0.46
C GLU A 155 -23.02 -10.54 -1.25
N ASP A 156 -24.13 -10.71 -1.97
CA ASP A 156 -24.47 -11.96 -2.68
C ASP A 156 -23.35 -12.46 -3.59
N LYS A 157 -22.60 -11.53 -4.19
CA LYS A 157 -21.45 -11.83 -5.07
C LYS A 157 -20.35 -12.61 -4.36
N PHE A 158 -20.05 -12.30 -3.09
CA PHE A 158 -18.92 -12.86 -2.35
C PHE A 158 -19.35 -13.82 -1.23
N ARG A 159 -20.59 -13.71 -0.75
CA ARG A 159 -21.14 -14.48 0.36
C ARG A 159 -20.89 -15.98 0.23
N LYS A 160 -21.09 -16.56 -0.96
CA LYS A 160 -20.87 -18.01 -1.19
C LYS A 160 -19.41 -18.43 -1.01
N GLN A 161 -18.47 -17.60 -1.45
CA GLN A 161 -17.02 -17.86 -1.33
C GLN A 161 -16.57 -17.78 0.14
N LEU A 162 -17.23 -16.95 0.94
CA LEU A 162 -16.92 -16.73 2.36
C LEU A 162 -17.73 -17.60 3.34
N ALA A 163 -18.70 -18.38 2.82
CA ALA A 163 -19.60 -19.21 3.63
C ALA A 163 -19.10 -20.65 3.85
N TYR A 164 -18.02 -21.08 3.20
CA TYR A 164 -17.61 -22.49 3.19
C TYR A 164 -16.90 -22.90 4.50
N GLU A 165 -17.26 -24.03 5.11
CA GLU A 165 -16.71 -24.47 6.41
C GLU A 165 -15.59 -25.52 6.33
N LYS A 166 -15.34 -26.15 5.17
CA LYS A 166 -14.31 -27.19 5.10
C LYS A 166 -12.94 -26.61 4.74
N CYS A 167 -12.29 -26.01 5.72
CA CYS A 167 -10.84 -25.87 5.70
C CYS A 167 -10.23 -27.09 6.42
N ALA A 168 -9.15 -27.67 5.91
CA ALA A 168 -8.48 -28.87 6.44
C ALA A 168 -7.99 -28.76 7.91
N ILE A 169 -8.19 -27.59 8.53
CA ILE A 169 -7.67 -27.18 9.84
C ILE A 169 -8.79 -26.68 10.79
N GLY A 170 -10.07 -26.87 10.46
CA GLY A 170 -11.19 -26.62 11.40
C GLY A 170 -11.55 -25.16 11.69
N PHE A 171 -11.10 -24.19 10.89
CA PHE A 171 -11.50 -22.78 11.01
C PHE A 171 -12.60 -22.40 9.98
N PRO A 172 -13.57 -21.52 10.33
CA PRO A 172 -14.55 -20.99 9.38
C PRO A 172 -13.87 -20.19 8.25
N ALA A 173 -14.28 -20.36 6.98
CA ALA A 173 -13.60 -19.69 5.85
C ALA A 173 -13.52 -18.17 5.98
N PHE A 174 -14.57 -17.52 6.49
CA PHE A 174 -14.54 -16.07 6.72
C PHE A 174 -13.46 -15.66 7.74
N GLU A 175 -13.23 -16.46 8.78
CA GLU A 175 -12.24 -16.16 9.80
C GLU A 175 -10.83 -16.41 9.28
N THR A 176 -10.63 -17.48 8.50
CA THR A 176 -9.37 -17.71 7.77
C THR A 176 -9.08 -16.57 6.80
N PHE A 177 -10.08 -16.16 6.00
CA PHE A 177 -9.97 -15.02 5.08
C PHE A 177 -9.58 -13.74 5.83
N ARG A 178 -10.28 -13.43 6.94
CA ARG A 178 -10.03 -12.26 7.78
C ARG A 178 -8.61 -12.24 8.32
N LYS A 179 -8.13 -13.36 8.86
CA LYS A 179 -6.77 -13.51 9.39
C LYS A 179 -5.72 -13.34 8.30
N ASN A 180 -5.89 -13.97 7.15
CA ASN A 180 -4.96 -13.85 6.03
C ASN A 180 -4.91 -12.41 5.48
N PHE A 181 -6.06 -11.76 5.37
CA PHE A 181 -6.15 -10.34 5.02
C PHE A 181 -5.42 -9.44 6.04
N GLU A 182 -5.60 -9.70 7.33
CA GLU A 182 -4.92 -8.97 8.41
C GLU A 182 -3.39 -9.18 8.38
N LEU A 183 -2.93 -10.41 8.14
CA LEU A 183 -1.51 -10.73 7.97
C LEU A 183 -0.91 -10.05 6.73
N ALA A 184 -1.56 -10.15 5.57
CA ALA A 184 -1.11 -9.51 4.34
C ALA A 184 -1.01 -7.98 4.49
N ARG A 185 -1.97 -7.36 5.18
CA ARG A 185 -1.90 -5.94 5.55
C ARG A 185 -0.72 -5.63 6.45
N ALA A 186 -0.51 -6.43 7.49
CA ALA A 186 0.57 -6.22 8.46
C ALA A 186 1.94 -6.21 7.78
N VAL A 187 2.14 -7.00 6.71
CA VAL A 187 3.38 -6.97 5.92
C VAL A 187 3.68 -5.56 5.41
N PHE A 188 2.71 -4.83 4.85
CA PHE A 188 2.95 -3.47 4.33
C PHE A 188 3.32 -2.42 5.41
N PHE A 189 3.00 -2.68 6.68
CA PHE A 189 3.35 -1.78 7.78
C PHE A 189 4.66 -2.16 8.48
N PHE A 190 4.92 -3.46 8.59
CA PHE A 190 5.99 -4.00 9.43
C PHE A 190 7.06 -4.77 8.66
N HIS A 191 7.07 -4.70 7.32
CA HIS A 191 8.13 -5.30 6.51
C HIS A 191 9.49 -4.86 7.06
N ARG A 192 10.41 -5.82 7.16
CA ARG A 192 11.77 -5.55 7.62
C ARG A 192 12.61 -4.96 6.50
N VAL A 193 13.23 -3.83 6.77
CA VAL A 193 14.09 -3.08 5.85
C VAL A 193 15.41 -2.76 6.52
N PHE A 194 16.42 -2.37 5.74
CA PHE A 194 17.72 -1.94 6.22
C PHE A 194 17.81 -0.41 6.17
N ASP A 195 18.05 0.24 7.30
CA ASP A 195 18.34 1.67 7.33
C ASP A 195 19.85 1.92 7.14
N PRO A 196 20.28 2.50 6.01
CA PRO A 196 21.70 2.72 5.74
C PRO A 196 22.34 3.76 6.66
N ARG A 197 21.55 4.65 7.28
CA ARG A 197 22.08 5.68 8.20
C ARG A 197 22.49 5.08 9.53
N THR A 198 21.61 4.26 10.12
CA THR A 198 21.86 3.60 11.41
C THR A 198 22.55 2.24 11.27
N LYS A 199 22.60 1.68 10.04
CA LYS A 199 23.12 0.35 9.73
C LYS A 199 22.41 -0.78 10.49
N ARG A 200 21.10 -0.64 10.69
CA ARG A 200 20.27 -1.63 11.40
C ARG A 200 19.12 -2.10 10.53
N CYS A 201 18.70 -3.34 10.76
CA CYS A 201 17.45 -3.84 10.24
C CYS A 201 16.31 -3.38 11.15
N ILE A 202 15.36 -2.64 10.59
CA ILE A 202 14.20 -2.06 11.28
C ILE A 202 12.90 -2.47 10.58
N THR A 203 11.75 -2.13 11.14
CA THR A 203 10.45 -2.23 10.47
C THR A 203 10.11 -0.93 9.74
N MET A 204 9.38 -1.00 8.64
CA MET A 204 9.03 0.19 7.83
C MET A 204 8.30 1.30 8.61
N THR A 205 7.55 0.94 9.64
CA THR A 205 6.89 1.88 10.55
C THR A 205 7.46 1.74 11.96
N GLU A 206 7.80 2.87 12.60
CA GLU A 206 8.16 2.95 14.04
C GLU A 206 6.94 3.20 14.94
N ASP A 207 5.75 3.40 14.35
CA ASP A 207 4.54 3.78 15.08
C ASP A 207 4.08 2.68 16.05
N THR A 208 4.47 2.83 17.31
CA THR A 208 4.05 2.00 18.45
C THR A 208 2.57 2.17 18.80
N ARG A 209 1.83 3.14 18.23
CA ARG A 209 0.36 3.23 18.39
C ARG A 209 -0.39 2.07 17.72
N CYS A 210 0.34 1.25 16.95
CA CYS A 210 -0.09 -0.02 16.41
C CYS A 210 -0.07 -1.18 17.42
N GLU A 211 -0.07 -0.92 18.73
CA GLU A 211 -0.40 -1.93 19.76
C GLU A 211 -1.80 -2.55 19.56
N ARG A 212 -2.67 -1.98 18.72
CA ARG A 212 -3.92 -2.64 18.30
C ARG A 212 -3.74 -3.70 17.21
N ILE A 213 -2.59 -3.74 16.53
CA ILE A 213 -2.22 -4.80 15.56
C ILE A 213 -1.26 -5.83 16.19
N SER A 214 -0.68 -5.52 17.37
CA SER A 214 0.28 -6.40 18.06
C SER A 214 -0.28 -7.69 18.66
N SER A 215 -1.58 -7.98 18.49
CA SER A 215 -2.13 -9.31 18.82
C SER A 215 -1.71 -10.38 17.81
N ALA A 216 -1.08 -9.99 16.70
CA ALA A 216 -0.35 -10.87 15.79
C ALA A 216 1.17 -10.70 15.98
N ARG A 217 1.69 -10.98 17.18
CA ARG A 217 3.07 -11.46 17.26
C ARG A 217 3.07 -12.89 16.72
N ILE A 218 3.78 -13.09 15.62
CA ILE A 218 4.11 -14.41 15.06
C ILE A 218 4.76 -15.28 16.15
#